data_AF-A0A914VN17-F1
#
_entry.id   AF-A0A914VN17-F1
#
_cell.length_a   1.000
_cell.length_b   1.000
_cell.length_c   1.000
_cell.angle_alpha   90.00
_cell.angle_beta   90.00
_cell.angle_gamma   90.00
#
_symmetry.space_group_name_H-M   'P 1'
#
loop_
_entity.id
_entity.type
_entity.pdbx_description
1 polymer ?
#
loop_
_entity_poly.entity_id
_entity_poly.type
_entity_poly.pdbx_seq_one_letter_code
_entity_poly.pdbx_strand_id
1 'polypeptide(L)'
;MNNGTLSCGYYQINKAYYEDCGQPGGKGEEAWKGCSDDYNCATTCVQKYVSKYAYKCQGVGLCQQMARIHNGGPNGCNDEGTIGYWNAIRSCCSCS
;
A
#
# COMPACT_ATOMS: atom_id res chain seq x y z
N MET A 1 -0.84 -14.70 2.99
CA MET A 1 -1.71 -15.56 2.14
C MET A 1 -2.20 -14.68 0.99
N ASN A 2 -1.85 -15.00 -0.25
CA ASN A 2 -2.38 -14.30 -1.42
C ASN A 2 -3.77 -14.87 -1.73
N ASN A 3 -4.83 -14.09 -1.49
CA ASN A 3 -6.23 -14.46 -1.77
C ASN A 3 -6.56 -14.47 -3.29
N GLY A 4 -5.64 -14.90 -4.15
CA GLY A 4 -5.89 -15.09 -5.59
C GLY A 4 -6.06 -13.82 -6.42
N THR A 5 -5.87 -12.63 -5.85
CA THR A 5 -5.86 -11.37 -6.61
C THR A 5 -4.46 -11.04 -7.09
N LEU A 6 -4.30 -10.80 -8.40
CA LEU A 6 -3.05 -10.35 -9.01
C LEU A 6 -2.58 -9.03 -8.37
N SER A 7 -1.30 -8.98 -8.00
CA SER A 7 -0.59 -7.81 -7.50
C SER A 7 0.57 -7.50 -8.45
N CYS A 8 0.77 -6.24 -8.81
CA CYS A 8 1.68 -5.84 -9.89
C CYS A 8 2.77 -4.86 -9.42
N GLY A 9 3.90 -4.90 -10.13
CA GLY A 9 4.93 -3.86 -10.11
C GLY A 9 5.64 -3.61 -8.78
N TYR A 10 6.21 -2.40 -8.65
CA TYR A 10 7.16 -2.02 -7.59
C TYR A 10 6.64 -2.22 -6.17
N TYR A 11 5.34 -1.99 -5.97
CA TYR A 11 4.69 -2.04 -4.66
C TYR A 11 3.64 -3.16 -4.57
N GLN A 12 3.65 -4.13 -5.49
CA GLN A 12 2.69 -5.25 -5.48
C GLN A 12 1.21 -4.79 -5.34
N ILE A 13 0.85 -3.75 -6.08
CA ILE A 13 -0.46 -3.10 -6.03
C ILE A 13 -1.48 -3.98 -6.75
N ASN A 14 -2.59 -4.31 -6.08
CA ASN A 14 -3.73 -4.96 -6.73
C ASN A 14 -4.74 -3.95 -7.31
N LYS A 15 -5.67 -4.42 -8.12
CA LYS A 15 -6.65 -3.55 -8.80
C LYS A 15 -7.50 -2.71 -7.84
N ALA A 16 -7.96 -3.30 -6.73
CA ALA A 16 -8.77 -2.59 -5.74
C ALA A 16 -7.98 -1.48 -5.05
N TYR A 17 -6.71 -1.74 -4.70
CA TYR A 17 -5.81 -0.73 -4.15
C TYR A 17 -5.64 0.44 -5.12
N TYR A 18 -5.45 0.14 -6.41
CA TYR A 18 -5.31 1.14 -7.47
C TYR A 18 -6.57 2.00 -7.67
N GLU A 19 -7.74 1.37 -7.63
CA GLU A 19 -9.02 2.07 -7.65
C GLU A 19 -9.16 3.02 -6.46
N ASP A 20 -8.79 2.55 -5.26
CA ASP A 20 -8.89 3.33 -4.04
C ASP A 20 -7.90 4.49 -3.94
N CYS A 21 -6.74 4.40 -4.59
CA CYS A 21 -5.75 5.48 -4.67
C CYS A 21 -6.10 6.56 -5.71
N GLY A 22 -7.26 6.46 -6.35
CA GLY A 22 -7.77 7.45 -7.30
C GLY A 22 -7.21 7.28 -8.72
N GLN A 23 -6.69 6.09 -9.05
CA GLN A 23 -6.36 5.68 -10.42
C GLN A 23 -5.43 6.67 -11.17
N PRO A 24 -4.24 7.01 -10.64
CA PRO A 24 -3.38 8.07 -11.19
C PRO A 24 -2.91 7.86 -12.64
N GLY A 25 -2.96 6.64 -13.17
CA GLY A 25 -2.67 6.31 -14.58
C GLY A 25 -3.91 6.14 -15.47
N GLY A 26 -5.11 6.45 -14.97
CA GLY A 26 -6.38 6.24 -15.68
C GLY A 26 -7.15 4.98 -15.27
N LYS A 27 -8.30 4.74 -15.88
CA LYS A 27 -9.18 3.60 -15.56
C LYS A 27 -8.84 2.38 -16.41
N GLY A 28 -9.15 1.19 -15.89
CA GLY A 28 -8.98 -0.07 -16.62
C GLY A 28 -7.80 -0.91 -16.15
N GLU A 29 -7.68 -2.11 -16.71
CA GLU A 29 -6.69 -3.10 -16.29
C GLU A 29 -5.29 -2.75 -16.79
N GLU A 30 -5.17 -2.26 -18.02
CA GLU A 30 -3.93 -1.81 -18.63
C GLU A 30 -3.38 -0.58 -17.89
N ALA A 31 -4.25 0.36 -17.52
CA ALA A 31 -3.87 1.55 -16.76
C ALA A 31 -3.36 1.20 -15.35
N TRP A 32 -4.01 0.26 -14.67
CA TRP A 32 -3.55 -0.26 -13.39
C TRP A 32 -2.18 -0.94 -13.50
N LYS A 33 -2.01 -1.88 -14.43
CA LYS A 33 -0.75 -2.60 -14.62
C LYS A 33 0.38 -1.65 -15.03
N GLY A 34 0.13 -0.78 -16.01
CA GLY A 34 1.08 0.23 -16.47
C GLY A 34 1.48 1.21 -15.36
N CYS A 35 0.52 1.66 -14.54
CA CYS A 35 0.84 2.50 -13.39
C CYS A 35 1.62 1.75 -12.30
N SER A 36 1.33 0.47 -12.09
CA SER A 36 2.05 -0.36 -11.11
C SER A 36 3.52 -0.57 -11.50
N ASP A 37 3.78 -0.68 -12.80
CA ASP A 37 5.12 -0.85 -13.38
C ASP A 37 5.85 0.48 -13.66
N ASP A 38 5.20 1.64 -13.44
CA ASP A 38 5.84 2.95 -13.45
C ASP A 38 6.13 3.40 -12.00
N TYR A 39 7.40 3.60 -11.66
CA TYR A 39 7.80 3.90 -10.28
C TYR A 39 7.10 5.14 -9.71
N ASN A 40 6.96 6.21 -10.50
CA ASN A 40 6.38 7.47 -10.04
C ASN A 40 4.86 7.36 -9.86
N CYS A 41 4.18 6.69 -10.78
CA CYS A 41 2.74 6.44 -10.72
C CYS A 41 2.41 5.52 -9.54
N ALA A 42 3.16 4.42 -9.38
CA ALA A 42 2.99 3.49 -8.28
C ALA A 42 3.25 4.17 -6.93
N THR A 43 4.32 4.97 -6.81
CA THR A 43 4.62 5.76 -5.60
C THR A 43 3.47 6.73 -5.28
N THR A 44 2.97 7.46 -6.28
CA THR A 44 1.83 8.37 -6.13
C THR A 44 0.59 7.62 -5.64
N CYS A 45 0.33 6.42 -6.18
CA CYS A 45 -0.78 5.59 -5.75
C CYS A 45 -0.64 5.16 -4.28
N VAL A 46 0.53 4.67 -3.85
CA VAL A 46 0.78 4.30 -2.44
C VAL A 46 0.58 5.49 -1.52
N GLN A 47 1.14 6.66 -1.85
CA GLN A 47 1.00 7.87 -1.05
C GLN A 47 -0.47 8.30 -0.90
N LYS A 48 -1.24 8.30 -1.99
CA LYS A 48 -2.67 8.64 -1.97
C LYS A 48 -3.48 7.62 -1.16
N TYR A 49 -3.21 6.33 -1.33
CA TYR A 49 -3.89 5.27 -0.59
C TYR A 49 -3.62 5.37 0.91
N VAL A 50 -2.36 5.53 1.32
CA VAL A 50 -2.02 5.69 2.74
C VAL A 50 -2.65 6.97 3.30
N SER A 51 -2.55 8.09 2.59
CA SER A 51 -3.15 9.37 3.02
C SER A 51 -4.66 9.25 3.23
N LYS A 52 -5.35 8.53 2.33
CA LYS A 52 -6.79 8.26 2.43
C LYS A 52 -7.16 7.51 3.71
N TYR A 53 -6.34 6.58 4.18
CA TYR A 53 -6.65 5.72 5.33
C TYR A 53 -5.83 6.02 6.60
N ALA A 54 -4.94 7.02 6.56
CA ALA A 54 -4.07 7.39 7.69
C ALA A 54 -4.83 7.66 8.98
N TYR A 55 -6.05 8.21 8.89
CA TYR A 55 -6.91 8.48 10.04
C TYR A 55 -7.31 7.22 10.84
N LYS A 56 -7.22 6.02 10.24
CA LYS A 56 -7.49 4.74 10.91
C LYS A 56 -6.25 4.15 11.61
N CYS A 57 -5.13 4.83 11.53
CA CYS A 57 -3.83 4.39 12.03
C CYS A 57 -3.16 5.51 12.82
N GLN A 58 -3.74 5.87 13.96
CA GLN A 58 -3.25 6.94 14.81
C GLN A 58 -2.26 6.40 15.87
N GLY A 59 -1.41 7.27 16.40
CA GLY A 59 -0.52 6.94 17.52
C GLY A 59 0.73 6.11 17.17
N VAL A 60 1.04 5.94 15.89
CA VAL A 60 2.25 5.25 15.40
C VAL A 60 3.05 6.15 14.46
N GLY A 61 4.34 5.81 14.25
CA GLY A 61 5.21 6.53 13.31
C GLY A 61 4.73 6.42 11.86
N LEU A 62 5.15 7.37 11.02
CA LEU A 62 4.72 7.44 9.62
C LEU A 62 5.12 6.19 8.84
N CYS A 63 6.28 5.61 9.10
CA CYS A 63 6.70 4.41 8.37
C CYS A 63 5.89 3.18 8.79
N GLN A 64 5.62 3.03 10.10
CA GLN A 64 4.72 1.98 10.57
C GLN A 64 3.32 2.12 9.97
N GLN A 65 2.79 3.35 9.94
CA GLN A 65 1.50 3.65 9.32
C GLN A 65 1.49 3.26 7.85
N MET A 66 2.48 3.71 7.07
CA MET A 66 2.60 3.38 5.64
C MET A 66 2.70 1.86 5.43
N ALA A 67 3.58 1.18 6.15
CA ALA A 67 3.83 -0.24 5.98
C ALA A 67 2.58 -1.08 6.29
N ARG A 68 1.90 -0.79 7.40
CA ARG A 68 0.75 -1.58 7.83
C ARG A 68 -0.49 -1.30 6.99
N ILE A 69 -0.76 -0.05 6.59
CA ILE A 69 -1.85 0.27 5.65
C ILE A 69 -1.59 -0.33 4.26
N HIS A 70 -0.34 -0.30 3.79
CA HIS A 70 0.00 -0.88 2.50
C HIS A 70 -0.21 -2.39 2.47
N ASN A 71 0.20 -3.10 3.53
CA ASN A 71 0.10 -4.55 3.61
C ASN A 71 -1.31 -5.06 3.96
N GLY A 72 -2.00 -4.40 4.90
CA GLY A 72 -3.32 -4.85 5.41
C GLY A 72 -4.51 -4.07 4.90
N GLY A 73 -4.31 -3.13 3.97
CA GLY A 73 -5.38 -2.28 3.46
C GLY A 73 -5.89 -1.26 4.49
N PRO A 74 -7.16 -0.80 4.38
CA PRO A 74 -7.64 0.37 5.11
C PRO A 74 -7.56 0.26 6.64
N ASN A 75 -7.66 -0.96 7.18
CA ASN A 75 -7.63 -1.23 8.62
C ASN A 75 -6.32 -1.88 9.06
N GLY A 76 -5.27 -1.87 8.23
CA GLY A 76 -4.06 -2.67 8.48
C GLY A 76 -3.37 -2.39 9.82
N CYS A 77 -3.47 -1.18 10.36
CA CYS A 77 -2.91 -0.86 11.68
C CYS A 77 -3.65 -1.49 12.87
N ASN A 78 -4.87 -1.96 12.66
CA ASN A 78 -5.66 -2.66 13.69
C ASN A 78 -5.64 -4.19 13.47
N ASP A 79 -4.93 -4.65 12.43
CA ASP A 79 -4.77 -6.06 12.12
C ASP A 79 -3.41 -6.56 12.61
N GLU A 80 -3.41 -7.52 13.53
CA GLU A 80 -2.19 -8.15 14.05
C GLU A 80 -1.38 -8.87 12.96
N GLY A 81 -2.03 -9.31 11.88
CA GLY A 81 -1.40 -9.94 10.73
C GLY A 81 -0.36 -9.05 10.02
N THR A 82 -0.45 -7.73 10.17
CA THR A 82 0.51 -6.79 9.55
C THR A 82 1.72 -6.48 10.43
N ILE A 83 1.76 -6.95 11.69
CA ILE A 83 2.87 -6.69 12.62
C ILE A 83 4.17 -7.32 12.10
N GLY A 84 4.10 -8.54 11.57
CA GLY A 84 5.26 -9.22 10.99
C GLY A 84 5.84 -8.45 9.80
N TYR A 85 4.97 -7.95 8.91
CA TYR A 85 5.37 -7.13 7.77
C TYR A 85 6.07 -5.83 8.24
N TRP A 86 5.48 -5.14 9.21
CA TRP A 86 6.11 -3.93 9.79
C TRP A 86 7.49 -4.24 10.38
N ASN A 87 7.63 -5.31 11.17
CA ASN A 87 8.93 -5.66 11.76
C ASN A 87 10.00 -5.91 10.70
N ALA A 88 9.65 -6.53 9.57
CA ALA A 88 10.56 -6.70 8.44
C ALA A 88 10.96 -5.34 7.84
N ILE A 89 10.01 -4.46 7.53
CA ILE A 89 10.30 -3.12 7.00
C ILE A 89 11.18 -2.32 7.96
N ARG A 90 10.83 -2.31 9.25
CA ARG A 90 11.59 -1.64 10.31
C ARG A 90 13.05 -2.07 10.34
N SER A 91 13.32 -3.36 10.12
CA SER A 91 14.68 -3.90 10.09
C SER A 91 15.47 -3.45 8.85
N CYS A 92 14.80 -3.23 7.71
CA CYS A 92 15.45 -2.78 6.48
C CYS A 92 15.74 -1.28 6.46
N CYS A 93 14.82 -0.45 6.97
CA CYS A 93 14.93 1.01 6.94
C CYS A 93 15.60 1.60 8.19
N SER A 94 15.69 0.85 9.30
CA SER A 94 16.06 1.37 10.63
C SER A 94 15.22 2.58 11.07
N CYS A 95 13.94 2.61 10.70
CA CYS A 95 13.03 3.74 10.89
C CYS A 95 11.95 3.45 11.95
N SER A 96 11.28 4.48 12.46
CA SER A 96 10.22 4.39 13.48
C SER A 96 8.82 4.74 12.97
#